data_AF-A0A1F4XK54-F1
#
_entry.id   AF-A0A1F4XK54-F1
#
_cell.length_a   1.000
_cell.length_b   1.000
_cell.length_c   1.000
_cell.angle_alpha   90.00
_cell.angle_beta   90.00
_cell.angle_gamma   90.00
#
_symmetry.space_group_name_H-M   'P 1'
#
loop_
_entity.id
_entity.type
_entity.pdbx_description
1 polymer ?
#
loop_
_entity_poly.entity_id
_entity_poly.type
_entity_poly.pdbx_seq_one_letter_code
_entity_poly.pdbx_strand_id
1 'polypeptide(L)' 'MSKIPYVDATCIGCNICPNVAPHTFEMYETDDGLKSKVTDPHGDDKKAIQEAIDICPVMAIHWQEIEEKVNKK' A
#
# COMPACT_ATOMS: atom_id res chain seq x y z
N MET A 1 8.73 8.85 13.96
CA MET A 1 8.98 8.25 12.64
C MET A 1 7.82 7.30 12.37
N SER A 2 6.85 7.77 11.59
CA SER A 2 5.70 6.97 11.16
C SER A 2 6.03 6.39 9.79
N LYS A 3 5.70 5.10 9.57
CA LYS A 3 5.86 4.45 8.26
C LYS A 3 4.49 4.13 7.69
N ILE A 4 4.33 4.35 6.39
CA ILE A 4 3.10 4.07 5.65
C ILE A 4 3.44 3.14 4.47
N PRO A 5 2.54 2.22 4.08
CA PRO A 5 2.74 1.45 2.87
C PRO A 5 2.59 2.36 1.64
N TYR A 6 3.28 2.01 0.56
CA TYR A 6 3.18 2.64 -0.75
C TYR A 6 3.26 1.56 -1.84
N VAL A 7 2.53 1.73 -2.94
CA VAL A 7 2.54 0.84 -4.10
C VAL A 7 3.23 1.54 -5.27
N ASP A 8 4.28 0.92 -5.82
CA ASP A 8 5.04 1.46 -6.94
C ASP A 8 4.43 1.08 -8.32
N ALA A 9 5.05 1.59 -9.39
CA ALA A 9 4.61 1.38 -10.76
C ALA A 9 4.74 -0.07 -11.26
N THR A 10 5.54 -0.91 -10.60
CA THR A 10 5.75 -2.33 -10.96
C THR A 10 4.55 -3.19 -10.63
N CYS A 11 3.55 -2.66 -9.91
CA CYS A 11 2.29 -3.34 -9.63
C CYS A 11 1.63 -3.85 -10.92
N ILE A 12 1.29 -5.15 -10.94
CA ILE A 12 0.68 -5.82 -12.10
C ILE A 12 -0.83 -6.05 -11.96
N GLY A 13 -1.47 -5.47 -10.94
CA GLY A 13 -2.91 -5.62 -10.76
C GLY A 13 -3.37 -7.00 -10.24
N CYS A 14 -2.50 -7.76 -9.57
CA CYS A 14 -2.80 -9.16 -9.16
C CYS A 14 -3.90 -9.31 -8.08
N ASN A 15 -4.35 -8.22 -7.45
CA ASN A 15 -5.45 -8.19 -6.47
C ASN A 15 -5.20 -9.01 -5.19
N ILE A 16 -3.95 -9.30 -4.83
CA ILE A 16 -3.64 -10.03 -3.58
C ILE A 16 -3.69 -9.10 -2.36
N CYS A 17 -3.12 -7.90 -2.47
CA CYS A 17 -3.04 -6.94 -1.35
C CYS A 17 -4.40 -6.56 -0.73
N PRO A 18 -5.47 -6.21 -1.49
CA PRO A 18 -6.78 -5.92 -0.89
C PRO A 18 -7.48 -7.17 -0.34
N ASN A 19 -7.07 -8.39 -0.71
CA ASN A 19 -7.60 -9.60 -0.07
C ASN A 19 -7.01 -9.81 1.33
N VAL A 20 -5.79 -9.31 1.58
CA VAL A 20 -5.10 -9.46 2.88
C VAL A 20 -5.30 -8.26 3.79
N ALA A 21 -5.28 -7.06 3.24
CA ALA A 21 -5.50 -5.80 3.95
C ALA A 21 -6.52 -4.94 3.17
N PRO A 22 -7.82 -5.30 3.25
CA PRO A 22 -8.89 -4.68 2.45
C PRO A 22 -9.20 -3.23 2.82
N HIS A 23 -8.84 -2.80 4.03
CA HIS A 23 -9.06 -1.42 4.46
C HIS A 23 -7.87 -0.53 4.09
N THR A 24 -6.72 -1.13 3.77
CA THR A 24 -5.49 -0.43 3.40
C THR A 24 -5.30 -0.29 1.90
N PHE A 25 -5.61 -1.34 1.14
CA PHE A 25 -5.37 -1.39 -0.30
C PHE A 25 -6.68 -1.46 -1.08
N GLU A 26 -6.72 -0.80 -2.24
CA GLU A 26 -7.83 -0.85 -3.18
C GLU A 26 -7.30 -1.05 -4.60
N MET A 27 -8.05 -1.77 -5.42
CA MET A 27 -7.79 -1.86 -6.86
C MET A 27 -8.41 -0.68 -7.59
N TYR A 28 -7.70 -0.15 -8.59
CA TYR A 28 -8.20 0.93 -9.44
C TYR A 28 -7.73 0.75 -10.88
N GLU A 29 -8.54 1.21 -11.82
CA GLU A 29 -8.20 1.19 -13.25
C GLU A 29 -7.32 2.39 -13.61
N THR A 30 -6.31 2.13 -14.44
CA THR A 30 -5.41 3.14 -15.05
C THR A 30 -5.35 2.91 -16.55
N ASP A 31 -4.80 3.88 -17.29
CA ASP A 31 -4.52 3.72 -18.72
C ASP A 31 -3.57 2.54 -19.00
N ASP A 32 -2.70 2.20 -18.04
CA ASP A 32 -1.76 1.06 -18.09
C ASP A 32 -2.37 -0.26 -17.57
N GLY A 33 -3.68 -0.29 -17.32
CA GLY A 33 -4.41 -1.45 -16.80
C GLY A 33 -4.74 -1.37 -15.31
N LEU A 34 -5.08 -2.50 -14.70
CA LEU A 34 -5.48 -2.57 -13.30
C LEU A 34 -4.27 -2.42 -12.37
N LYS A 35 -4.35 -1.52 -11.39
CA LYS A 35 -3.29 -1.27 -10.39
C LYS A 35 -3.88 -1.27 -8.99
N SER A 36 -3.01 -1.34 -7.98
CA SER A 36 -3.39 -1.19 -6.57
C SER A 36 -2.87 0.12 -6.03
N LYS A 37 -3.62 0.76 -5.13
CA LYS A 37 -3.23 1.97 -4.40
C LYS A 37 -3.50 1.77 -2.91
N VAL A 38 -2.83 2.57 -2.09
CA VAL A 38 -3.12 2.69 -0.66
C VAL A 38 -4.22 3.72 -0.46
N THR A 39 -5.34 3.32 0.14
CA THR A 39 -6.48 4.20 0.45
C THR A 39 -6.41 4.72 1.87
N ASP A 40 -6.10 3.84 2.83
CA ASP A 40 -5.85 4.20 4.22
C ASP A 40 -4.59 3.47 4.73
N PRO A 41 -3.46 4.15 4.94
CA PRO A 41 -2.22 3.52 5.40
C PRO A 41 -2.31 2.94 6.82
N HIS A 42 -3.41 3.21 7.54
CA HIS A 42 -3.70 2.70 8.88
C HIS A 42 -5.04 1.95 8.96
N GLY A 43 -5.62 1.60 7.81
CA GLY A 43 -6.92 0.93 7.73
C GLY A 43 -6.90 -0.49 8.30
N ASP A 44 -5.77 -1.19 8.19
CA ASP A 44 -5.54 -2.51 8.78
C ASP A 44 -4.37 -2.53 9.77
N ASP A 45 -4.28 -3.60 10.55
CA ASP A 45 -3.15 -3.84 11.43
C ASP A 45 -1.83 -3.91 10.67
N LYS A 46 -0.76 -3.39 11.26
CA LYS A 46 0.60 -3.44 10.68
C LYS A 46 1.04 -4.84 10.26
N LYS A 47 0.53 -5.89 10.91
CA LYS A 47 0.82 -7.28 10.56
C LYS A 47 0.17 -7.67 9.21
N ALA A 48 -1.09 -7.30 8.98
CA ALA A 48 -1.77 -7.56 7.71
C ALA A 48 -1.13 -6.77 6.57
N ILE A 49 -0.76 -5.51 6.83
CA ILE A 49 -0.05 -4.68 5.84
C ILE A 49 1.32 -5.29 5.52
N GLN A 50 2.07 -5.76 6.53
CA GLN A 50 3.35 -6.44 6.31
C GLN A 50 3.17 -7.74 5.51
N GLU A 51 2.14 -8.52 5.82
CA GLU A 51 1.82 -9.73 5.07
C GLU A 51 1.51 -9.42 3.60
N ALA A 52 0.71 -8.39 3.33
CA ALA A 52 0.41 -7.94 1.96
C ALA A 52 1.67 -7.51 1.19
N ILE A 53 2.65 -6.90 1.87
CA ILE A 53 3.96 -6.55 1.32
C ILE A 53 4.74 -7.83 0.96
N ASP A 54 4.84 -8.77 1.90
CA ASP A 54 5.68 -9.97 1.77
C ASP A 54 5.17 -10.95 0.70
N ILE A 55 3.85 -11.03 0.49
CA ILE A 55 3.23 -11.93 -0.50
C ILE A 55 3.11 -11.31 -1.90
N CYS A 56 3.49 -10.04 -2.07
CA CYS A 56 3.38 -9.38 -3.37
C CYS A 56 4.27 -10.09 -4.39
N PRO A 57 3.72 -10.68 -5.47
CA PRO A 57 4.49 -11.54 -6.39
C PRO A 57 5.58 -10.79 -7.17
N VAL A 58 5.47 -9.46 -7.24
CA VAL A 58 6.41 -8.57 -7.92
C VAL A 58 7.09 -7.59 -6.98
N MET A 59 6.88 -7.72 -5.65
CA MET A 59 7.45 -6.84 -4.62
C MET A 59 7.20 -5.34 -4.89
N ALA A 60 5.99 -5.01 -5.36
CA ALA A 60 5.61 -3.63 -5.71
C ALA A 60 5.19 -2.76 -4.51
N ILE A 61 5.14 -3.33 -3.29
CA ILE A 61 4.64 -2.64 -2.10
C ILE A 61 5.79 -2.46 -1.12
N HIS A 62 5.98 -1.23 -0.63
CA HIS A 62 7.11 -0.88 0.25
C HIS A 62 6.66 -0.04 1.44
N TRP A 63 7.45 -0.07 2.52
CA TRP A 63 7.30 0.90 3.61
C TRP A 63 8.01 2.21 3.23
N GLN A 64 7.29 3.32 3.30
CA GLN A 64 7.83 4.66 3.17
C GLN A 64 7.82 5.36 4.53
N GLU A 65 8.97 5.91 4.93
CA GLU A 65 9.05 6.78 6.10
C GLU A 65 8.47 8.15 5.76
N ILE A 66 7.57 8.65 6.61
CA ILE A 66 7.06 10.01 6.52
C ILE A 66 7.54 10.83 7.71
N GLU A 67 8.12 12.00 7.40
CA GLU A 67 8.32 13.05 8.38
C GLU A 67 7.00 13.82 8.51
N GLU A 68 6.31 13.63 9.63
CA GLU A 68 5.22 14.52 10.04
C GLU A 68 5.81 15.91 10.25
N LYS A 69 5.77 16.76 9.22
CA LYS A 69 6.04 18.19 9.38
C LYS A 69 4.92 18.76 10.25
N VAL A 70 5.12 18.72 11.56
CA VAL A 70 4.34 19.47 12.54
C VAL A 70 4.51 20.94 12.17
N ASN A 71 3.57 21.46 11.38
CA ASN A 71 3.46 22.88 11.10
C ASN A 71 2.99 23.56 12.39
N LYS A 72 3.95 23.78 13.29
CA LYS A 72 3.79 24.54 14.51
C LYS A 72 3.68 26.01 14.08
N LYS A 73 2.45 26.48 13.87
CA LYS A 73 2.15 27.90 13.73
C LYS A 73 1.56 28.43 15.01
#